data_AF-A0A8A9IDW3-F1
#
_entry.id   AF-A0A8A9IDW3-F1
#
_cell.length_a   1.000
_cell.length_b   1.000
_cell.length_c   1.000
_cell.angle_alpha   90.00
_cell.angle_beta   90.00
_cell.angle_gamma   90.00
#
_symmetry.space_group_name_H-M   'P 1'
#
loop_
_entity.id
_entity.type
_entity.pdbx_description
1 polymer ?
#
loop_
_entity_poly.entity_id
_entity_poly.type
_entity_poly.pdbx_seq_one_letter_code
_entity_poly.pdbx_strand_id
1 'polypeptide(L)' 'LLITMATAFMGYVLPWGQMSFWGATVITNLFSAIPYIGTSLVEWIWGGFSV' A
#
# COMPACT_ATOMS: atom_id res chain seq x y z
N LEU A 1 -1.38 -18.50 -0.15
CA LEU A 1 -2.52 -17.56 -0.28
C LEU A 1 -2.09 -16.11 -0.03
N LEU A 2 -1.49 -15.78 1.13
CA LEU A 2 -1.05 -14.39 1.39
C LEU A 2 -0.04 -13.87 0.36
N ILE A 3 0.98 -14.68 0.03
CA ILE A 3 2.00 -14.29 -0.97
C ILE A 3 1.37 -14.12 -2.36
N THR A 4 0.45 -15.00 -2.76
CA THR A 4 -0.22 -14.89 -4.07
C THR A 4 -1.11 -13.65 -4.17
N MET A 5 -1.78 -13.23 -3.09
CA MET A 5 -2.52 -11.96 -3.04
C MET A 5 -1.58 -10.77 -3.13
N ALA A 6 -0.45 -10.80 -2.41
CA ALA A 6 0.55 -9.74 -2.45
C ALA A 6 1.16 -9.59 -3.86
N THR A 7 1.53 -10.68 -4.53
CA THR A 7 2.04 -10.65 -5.91
C THR A 7 1.02 -10.07 -6.88
N ALA A 8 -0.25 -10.48 -6.78
CA ALA A 8 -1.31 -9.97 -7.63
C ALA A 8 -1.58 -8.48 -7.40
N PHE A 9 -1.57 -8.04 -6.13
CA PHE A 9 -1.70 -6.63 -5.77
C PHE A 9 -0.55 -5.79 -6.33
N MET A 10 0.71 -6.23 -6.16
CA MET A 10 1.87 -5.54 -6.75
C MET A 10 1.75 -5.44 -8.27
N GLY A 11 1.31 -6.51 -8.94
CA GLY A 11 1.04 -6.51 -10.39
C GLY A 11 -0.06 -5.54 -10.81
N TYR A 12 -1.09 -5.37 -9.98
CA TYR A 12 -2.19 -4.43 -10.22
C TYR A 12 -1.79 -2.95 -10.09
N VAL A 13 -0.76 -2.66 -9.29
CA VAL A 13 -0.26 -1.30 -9.08
C VAL A 13 0.59 -0.83 -10.28
N LEU A 14 1.28 -1.74 -10.99
CA LEU A 14 2.21 -1.41 -12.08
C LEU A 14 1.65 -0.53 -13.23
N PRO A 15 0.42 -0.74 -13.74
CA PRO A 15 -0.13 0.06 -14.83
C PRO A 15 -0.47 1.51 -14.46
N TRP A 16 -0.42 1.85 -13.17
CA TRP A 16 -0.64 3.20 -12.62
C TRP A 16 -1.94 3.90 -13.09
N GLY A 17 -3.03 3.14 -13.20
CA GLY A 17 -4.37 3.71 -13.45
C GLY A 17 -4.99 4.35 -12.21
N GLN A 18 -6.13 5.04 -12.37
CA GLN A 18 -6.88 5.64 -11.25
C GLN A 18 -7.17 4.63 -10.14
N MET A 19 -7.69 3.45 -10.49
CA MET A 19 -7.97 2.41 -9.50
C MET A 19 -6.70 1.79 -8.90
N SER A 20 -5.60 1.73 -9.67
CA SER A 20 -4.30 1.26 -9.17
C SER A 20 -3.74 2.21 -8.11
N PHE A 21 -3.80 3.52 -8.36
CA PHE A 21 -3.33 4.56 -7.42
C PHE A 21 -4.15 4.57 -6.12
N TRP A 22 -5.48 4.64 -6.25
CA TRP A 22 -6.35 4.63 -5.08
C TRP A 22 -6.32 3.29 -4.34
N GLY A 23 -6.22 2.18 -5.06
CA GLY A 23 -6.06 0.85 -4.49
C GLY A 23 -4.78 0.70 -3.67
N ALA A 24 -3.65 1.21 -4.19
CA ALA A 24 -2.39 1.25 -3.45
C ALA A 24 -2.53 2.03 -2.15
N THR A 25 -3.11 3.24 -2.23
CA THR A 25 -3.31 4.14 -1.10
C THR A 25 -4.18 3.50 -0.01
N VAL A 26 -5.31 2.87 -0.37
CA VAL A 26 -6.21 2.25 0.63
C VAL A 26 -5.56 1.06 1.31
N ILE A 27 -4.90 0.18 0.56
CA ILE A 27 -4.32 -1.06 1.13
C ILE A 27 -3.14 -0.76 2.04
N THR A 28 -2.26 0.15 1.67
CA THR A 28 -1.14 0.52 2.54
C THR A 28 -1.60 1.30 3.77
N ASN A 29 -2.66 2.12 3.67
CA ASN A 29 -3.20 2.82 4.84
C ASN A 29 -3.82 1.88 5.89
N LEU A 30 -4.13 0.61 5.57
CA LEU A 30 -4.53 -0.35 6.60
C LEU A 30 -3.44 -0.54 7.67
N PHE A 31 -2.16 -0.37 7.32
CA PHE A 31 -1.05 -0.44 8.26
C PHE A 31 -0.99 0.76 9.22
N SER A 32 -1.66 1.87 8.90
CA SER A 32 -1.72 3.05 9.78
C SER A 32 -2.51 2.77 11.06
N ALA A 33 -3.34 1.72 11.08
CA ALA A 33 -4.13 1.32 12.24
C ALA A 33 -3.28 0.66 13.35
N ILE A 34 -2.00 0.38 13.10
CA ILE A 34 -1.10 -0.18 14.11
C ILE A 34 -0.73 0.91 15.14
N PRO A 35 -0.96 0.68 16.45
CA PRO A 35 -0.61 1.66 17.48
C PRO A 35 0.88 2.00 17.49
N TYR A 36 1.21 3.26 17.76
CA TYR A 36 2.57 3.81 17.90
C TYR A 36 3.43 3.87 16.63
N ILE A 37 3.38 2.85 15.75
CA ILE A 37 4.27 2.74 14.59
C ILE A 37 3.54 2.77 13.23
N GLY A 38 2.20 2.84 13.22
CA GLY A 38 1.43 2.69 11.98
C GLY A 38 1.74 3.76 10.94
N THR A 39 1.79 5.02 11.33
CA THR A 39 2.04 6.13 10.40
C THR A 39 3.45 6.10 9.80
N SER A 40 4.47 5.86 10.64
CA SER A 40 5.87 5.76 10.17
C SER A 40 6.10 4.53 9.29
N LEU A 41 5.38 3.44 9.53
CA LEU A 41 5.41 2.25 8.67
C LEU A 41 4.83 2.55 7.28
N VAL A 42 3.72 3.28 7.20
CA VAL A 42 3.11 3.67 5.92
C VAL A 42 4.04 4.61 5.13
N GLU A 43 4.60 5.62 5.78
CA GLU A 43 5.59 6.53 5.15
C GLU A 43 6.81 5.77 4.64
N TRP A 44 7.29 4.76 5.38
CA TRP A 44 8.39 3.91 4.94
C TRP A 44 8.02 3.04 3.73
N ILE A 45 6.80 2.47 3.70
CA ILE A 45 6.32 1.67 2.57
C ILE A 45 6.21 2.52 1.29
N TRP A 46 5.79 3.78 1.41
CA TRP A 46 5.68 4.71 0.27
C TRP A 46 7.01 5.31 -0.16
N GLY A 47 7.96 5.47 0.77
CA GLY A 47 9.21 6.21 0.52
C GLY A 47 9.01 7.72 0.37
N GLY A 48 7.88 8.26 0.88
CA GLY A 48 7.49 9.66 0.75
C GLY A 48 6.16 9.98 1.48
N PHE A 49 5.60 11.16 1.22
CA PHE A 49 4.37 11.64 1.86
C PHE A 49 3.07 11.06 1.26
N SER A 50 3.15 10.48 0.05
CA SER A 50 2.06 9.78 -0.63
C SER A 50 2.63 8.65 -1.49
N VAL A 51 1.75 7.74 -1.94
CA VAL A 51 2.02 6.83 -3.06
C VAL A 51 2.47 7.61 -4.29
#